data_AF-A0A8R2D7J5-F1
#
_entry.id   AF-A0A8R2D7J5-F1
#
_cell.length_a   1.000
_cell.length_b   1.000
_cell.length_c   1.000
_cell.angle_alpha   90.00
_cell.angle_beta   90.00
_cell.angle_gamma   90.00
#
_symmetry.space_group_name_H-M   'P 1'
#
loop_
_entity.id
_entity.type
_entity.pdbx_description
1 polymer ?
#
loop_
_entity_poly.entity_id
_entity_poly.type
_entity_poly.pdbx_seq_one_letter_code
_entity_poly.pdbx_strand_id
1 'polypeptide(L)'
;MSPTMYQTLVEMAERDDLDAAQCNAEWFFKASQTTKPLIPLDRLSSTDVLSGPEWLNTALQTHRYMHVVWLGIYRRELIEQNNLTFEPGLHHQDIPWTTEFMFNAKRVRYTDQMLYRYYLHDASISNRKRTGQRNVEYQRHYLKIAQMLEEINARYRDKVKIYPAFHYQITREALSVCHSIRREPEESARQAMIADLFATQTHKRMLRNARGARQWYQLLLWLSRIYRWRNK
;
A
#
# COMPACT_ATOMS: atom_id res chain seq x y z
N MET A 1 10.87 -18.14 -6.96
CA MET A 1 11.43 -17.69 -5.67
C MET A 1 12.88 -18.10 -5.64
N SER A 2 13.81 -17.25 -5.23
CA SER A 2 15.20 -17.67 -5.05
C SER A 2 15.24 -18.75 -3.95
N PRO A 3 15.93 -19.88 -4.14
CA PRO A 3 16.06 -20.90 -3.09
C PRO A 3 16.73 -20.34 -1.83
N THR A 4 17.51 -19.26 -1.96
CA THR A 4 18.23 -18.62 -0.84
C THR A 4 17.44 -17.53 -0.13
N MET A 5 16.20 -17.22 -0.56
CA MET A 5 15.46 -16.07 -0.04
C MET A 5 15.28 -16.13 1.48
N TYR A 6 14.65 -17.20 1.97
CA TYR A 6 14.39 -17.33 3.39
C TYR A 6 15.66 -17.51 4.20
N GLN A 7 16.65 -18.24 3.68
CA GLN A 7 17.95 -18.35 4.33
C GLN A 7 18.58 -16.96 4.54
N THR A 8 18.65 -16.14 3.48
CA THR A 8 19.23 -14.78 3.53
C THR A 8 18.48 -13.90 4.54
N LEU A 9 17.15 -13.95 4.53
CA LEU A 9 16.31 -13.16 5.43
C LEU A 9 16.43 -13.62 6.89
N VAL A 10 16.46 -14.93 7.15
CA VAL A 10 16.62 -15.51 8.49
C VAL A 10 17.99 -15.19 9.06
N GLU A 11 19.06 -15.39 8.29
CA GLU A 11 20.43 -15.03 8.71
C GLU A 11 20.54 -13.53 9.03
N MET A 12 19.87 -12.67 8.25
CA MET A 12 19.81 -11.23 8.52
C MET A 12 19.02 -10.93 9.81
N ALA A 13 17.90 -11.61 10.02
CA ALA A 13 17.07 -11.42 11.22
C ALA A 13 17.73 -11.92 12.50
N GLU A 14 18.42 -13.07 12.46
CA GLU A 14 19.14 -13.63 13.61
C GLU A 14 20.37 -12.79 13.97
N ARG A 15 21.13 -12.34 12.95
CA ARG A 15 22.33 -11.52 13.17
C ARG A 15 22.02 -10.20 13.86
N ASP A 16 20.95 -9.54 13.44
CA ASP A 16 20.60 -8.20 13.91
C ASP A 16 19.41 -8.16 14.88
N ASP A 17 18.92 -9.31 15.34
CA ASP A 17 17.72 -9.45 16.18
C ASP A 17 16.53 -8.63 15.64
N LEU A 18 16.10 -8.90 14.40
CA LEU A 18 15.10 -8.09 13.70
C LEU A 18 13.67 -8.48 14.06
N ASP A 19 12.78 -7.50 14.09
CA ASP A 19 11.33 -7.69 14.05
C ASP A 19 10.85 -7.97 12.62
N ALA A 20 11.48 -7.36 11.63
CA ALA A 20 11.25 -7.69 10.23
C ALA A 20 12.52 -7.57 9.38
N ALA A 21 12.64 -8.49 8.45
CA ALA A 21 13.66 -8.50 7.41
C ALA A 21 12.95 -8.54 6.05
N GLN A 22 13.12 -7.50 5.23
CA GLN A 22 12.50 -7.39 3.91
C GLN A 22 13.55 -7.39 2.80
N CYS A 23 13.20 -7.91 1.63
CA CYS A 23 14.04 -7.89 0.44
C CYS A 23 13.37 -7.21 -0.74
N ASN A 24 14.14 -6.97 -1.79
CA ASN A 24 13.61 -6.54 -3.08
C ASN A 24 13.15 -7.74 -3.91
N ALA A 25 12.54 -7.41 -5.04
CA ALA A 25 12.08 -8.38 -6.04
C ALA A 25 12.29 -7.80 -7.43
N GLU A 26 12.14 -8.64 -8.45
CA GLU A 26 12.16 -8.21 -9.85
C GLU A 26 10.87 -8.58 -10.58
N TRP A 27 10.46 -7.71 -11.49
CA TRP A 27 9.44 -7.96 -12.49
C TRP A 27 10.07 -8.67 -13.68
N PHE A 28 9.53 -9.83 -14.04
CA PHE A 28 9.89 -10.57 -15.24
C PHE A 28 8.80 -10.39 -16.31
N PHE A 29 9.17 -9.75 -17.41
CA PHE A 29 8.28 -9.46 -18.54
C PHE A 29 8.40 -10.55 -19.59
N LYS A 30 7.47 -11.52 -19.57
CA LYS A 30 7.51 -12.70 -20.46
C LYS A 30 7.59 -12.34 -21.95
N ALA A 31 6.88 -11.30 -22.40
CA ALA A 31 6.87 -10.89 -23.81
C ALA A 31 8.25 -10.42 -24.31
N SER A 32 8.95 -9.63 -23.50
CA SER A 32 10.26 -9.07 -23.85
C SER A 32 11.46 -9.87 -23.34
N GLN A 33 11.23 -10.89 -22.49
CA GLN A 33 12.28 -11.61 -21.75
C GLN A 33 13.22 -10.69 -20.95
N THR A 34 12.68 -9.59 -20.41
CA THR A 34 13.45 -8.62 -19.60
C THR A 34 13.06 -8.67 -18.14
N THR A 35 13.99 -8.30 -17.26
CA THR A 35 13.73 -8.08 -15.84
C THR A 35 13.86 -6.61 -15.48
N LYS A 36 13.10 -6.16 -14.47
CA LYS A 36 13.28 -4.84 -13.85
C LYS A 36 13.13 -4.95 -12.34
N PRO A 37 13.97 -4.26 -11.53
CA PRO A 37 13.76 -4.18 -10.10
C PRO A 37 12.36 -3.67 -9.75
N LEU A 38 11.78 -4.21 -8.68
CA LEU A 38 10.52 -3.73 -8.11
C LEU A 38 10.71 -2.33 -7.56
N ILE A 39 11.70 -2.16 -6.68
CA ILE A 39 12.23 -0.87 -6.26
C ILE A 39 13.55 -0.66 -7.01
N PRO A 40 13.66 0.37 -7.87
CA PRO A 40 14.91 0.72 -8.55
C PRO A 40 16.04 0.99 -7.56
N LEU A 41 17.25 0.49 -7.86
CA LEU A 41 18.42 0.60 -6.97
C LEU A 41 18.89 2.04 -6.77
N ASP A 42 18.60 2.93 -7.73
CA ASP A 42 18.84 4.39 -7.59
C ASP A 42 17.89 5.06 -6.60
N ARG A 43 16.79 4.39 -6.22
CA ARG A 43 15.80 4.91 -5.26
C ARG A 43 15.95 4.37 -3.86
N LEU A 44 16.47 3.15 -3.72
CA LEU A 44 16.66 2.51 -2.43
C LEU A 44 17.71 1.40 -2.54
N SER A 45 18.74 1.51 -1.71
CA SER A 45 19.72 0.45 -1.45
C SER A 45 19.37 -0.30 -0.16
N SER A 46 20.14 -1.35 0.13
CA SER A 46 20.12 -1.99 1.45
C SER A 46 20.25 -0.95 2.58
N THR A 47 19.52 -1.16 3.68
CA THR A 47 19.49 -0.25 4.83
C THR A 47 20.26 -0.82 6.02
N ASP A 48 20.63 0.07 6.94
CA ASP A 48 20.90 -0.31 8.33
C ASP A 48 19.61 -0.72 9.04
N VAL A 49 19.72 -1.06 10.33
CA VAL A 49 18.55 -1.32 11.18
C VAL A 49 17.83 0.00 11.47
N LEU A 50 16.56 0.06 11.09
CA LEU A 50 15.66 1.18 11.29
C LEU A 50 14.53 0.80 12.25
N SER A 51 13.88 1.77 12.89
CA SER A 51 12.56 1.52 13.47
C SER A 51 11.54 1.25 12.35
N GLY A 52 10.45 0.55 12.67
CA GLY A 52 9.40 0.27 11.69
C GLY A 52 8.78 1.54 11.06
N PRO A 53 8.47 2.62 11.82
CA PRO A 53 7.99 3.88 11.23
C PRO A 53 9.00 4.55 10.31
N GLU A 54 10.30 4.48 10.62
CA GLU A 54 11.37 5.00 9.76
C GLU A 54 11.51 4.19 8.48
N TRP A 55 11.51 2.86 8.59
CA TRP A 55 11.53 1.97 7.43
C TRP A 55 10.32 2.22 6.52
N LEU A 56 9.11 2.27 7.08
CA LEU A 56 7.90 2.53 6.30
C LEU A 56 7.97 3.89 5.59
N ASN A 57 8.47 4.94 6.26
CA ASN A 57 8.69 6.24 5.63
C ASN A 57 9.67 6.14 4.45
N THR A 58 10.85 5.54 4.66
CA THR A 58 11.88 5.34 3.64
C THR A 58 11.31 4.59 2.43
N ALA A 59 10.60 3.50 2.68
CA ALA A 59 9.98 2.69 1.63
C ALA A 59 8.92 3.48 0.85
N LEU A 60 8.02 4.20 1.52
CA LEU A 60 6.97 4.99 0.87
C LEU A 60 7.52 6.16 0.02
N GLN A 61 8.63 6.77 0.44
CA GLN A 61 9.30 7.84 -0.31
C GLN A 61 9.85 7.38 -1.66
N THR A 62 10.11 6.08 -1.84
CA THR A 62 10.50 5.54 -3.16
C THR A 62 9.38 5.69 -4.21
N HIS A 63 8.13 5.85 -3.79
CA HIS A 63 6.92 5.73 -4.62
C HIS A 63 6.84 4.43 -5.43
N ARG A 64 7.59 3.41 -5.03
CA ARG A 64 7.66 2.08 -5.65
C ARG A 64 7.39 0.94 -4.67
N TYR A 65 7.37 1.23 -3.38
CA TYR A 65 7.03 0.25 -2.35
C TYR A 65 5.64 -0.33 -2.56
N MET A 66 5.57 -1.66 -2.52
CA MET A 66 4.34 -2.42 -2.49
C MET A 66 4.28 -3.14 -1.14
N HIS A 67 3.13 -3.07 -0.47
CA HIS A 67 2.89 -3.79 0.77
C HIS A 67 2.69 -5.26 0.43
N VAL A 68 3.79 -5.99 0.27
CA VAL A 68 3.75 -7.41 -0.05
C VAL A 68 4.40 -8.18 1.07
N VAL A 69 3.58 -8.93 1.80
CA VAL A 69 4.04 -9.61 3.00
C VAL A 69 5.09 -10.67 2.70
N TRP A 70 4.94 -11.43 1.61
CA TRP A 70 5.90 -12.49 1.26
C TRP A 70 7.27 -11.99 0.75
N LEU A 71 7.50 -10.68 0.65
CA LEU A 71 8.84 -10.10 0.42
C LEU A 71 9.63 -9.87 1.72
N GLY A 72 9.17 -10.45 2.83
CA GLY A 72 9.89 -10.39 4.09
C GLY A 72 9.49 -11.50 5.06
N ILE A 73 10.19 -11.54 6.17
CA ILE A 73 9.85 -12.33 7.35
C ILE A 73 9.58 -11.40 8.53
N TYR A 74 8.75 -11.84 9.46
CA TYR A 74 8.20 -11.04 10.55
C TYR A 74 8.25 -11.82 11.87
N ARG A 75 8.63 -11.16 12.95
CA ARG A 75 8.71 -11.75 14.30
C ARG A 75 7.32 -12.16 14.76
N ARG A 76 7.15 -13.48 14.99
CA ARG A 76 5.87 -14.08 15.41
C ARG A 76 5.34 -13.48 16.71
N GLU A 77 6.21 -13.30 17.70
CA GLU A 77 5.83 -12.74 19.01
C GLU A 77 5.17 -11.36 18.86
N LEU A 78 5.68 -10.51 17.96
CA LEU A 78 5.13 -9.17 17.73
C LEU A 78 3.73 -9.23 17.09
N ILE A 79 3.50 -10.20 16.20
CA ILE A 79 2.19 -10.45 15.57
C ILE A 79 1.18 -10.88 16.63
N GLU A 80 1.56 -11.81 17.51
CA GLU A 80 0.71 -12.35 18.57
C GLU A 80 0.39 -11.29 19.63
N GLN A 81 1.39 -10.54 20.10
CA GLN A 81 1.21 -9.49 21.11
C GLN A 81 0.29 -8.36 20.65
N ASN A 82 0.30 -8.03 19.37
CA ASN A 82 -0.52 -6.95 18.81
C ASN A 82 -1.80 -7.46 18.12
N ASN A 83 -2.07 -8.77 18.18
CA ASN A 83 -3.22 -9.42 17.53
C ASN A 83 -3.38 -9.02 16.05
N LEU A 84 -2.28 -9.05 15.29
CA LEU A 84 -2.27 -8.58 13.90
C LEU A 84 -2.86 -9.63 12.96
N THR A 85 -4.12 -9.45 12.58
CA THR A 85 -4.82 -10.32 11.62
C THR A 85 -5.07 -9.63 10.29
N PHE A 86 -5.13 -10.43 9.23
CA PHE A 86 -5.66 -9.97 7.95
C PHE A 86 -7.17 -9.77 8.02
N GLU A 87 -7.68 -8.72 7.38
CA GLU A 87 -9.11 -8.42 7.31
C GLU A 87 -9.82 -9.39 6.34
N PRO A 88 -10.64 -10.35 6.82
CA PRO A 88 -11.22 -11.37 5.96
C PRO A 88 -12.03 -10.79 4.81
N GLY A 89 -11.75 -11.24 3.58
CA GLY A 89 -12.45 -10.79 2.38
C GLY A 89 -12.03 -9.41 1.85
N LEU A 90 -11.04 -8.74 2.48
CA LEU A 90 -10.51 -7.48 1.99
C LEU A 90 -9.40 -7.72 0.95
N HIS A 91 -9.61 -7.28 -0.29
CA HIS A 91 -8.53 -7.20 -1.26
C HIS A 91 -7.48 -6.16 -0.82
N HIS A 92 -6.20 -6.47 -1.02
CA HIS A 92 -5.06 -5.63 -0.59
C HIS A 92 -4.99 -5.40 0.93
N GLN A 93 -5.48 -6.35 1.71
CA GLN A 93 -5.35 -6.41 3.17
C GLN A 93 -3.90 -6.30 3.69
N ASP A 94 -2.91 -6.59 2.84
CA ASP A 94 -1.50 -6.41 3.16
C ASP A 94 -1.14 -4.94 3.48
N ILE A 95 -1.85 -3.98 2.89
CA ILE A 95 -1.62 -2.54 3.11
C ILE A 95 -1.83 -2.15 4.58
N PRO A 96 -3.03 -2.33 5.16
CA PRO A 96 -3.24 -2.01 6.58
C PRO A 96 -2.41 -2.92 7.49
N TRP A 97 -2.30 -4.22 7.19
CA TRP A 97 -1.54 -5.16 8.02
C TRP A 97 -0.06 -4.77 8.13
N THR A 98 0.60 -4.53 6.99
CA THR A 98 2.02 -4.15 6.98
C THR A 98 2.22 -2.79 7.63
N THR A 99 1.30 -1.84 7.43
CA THR A 99 1.37 -0.53 8.08
C THR A 99 1.34 -0.66 9.59
N GLU A 100 0.39 -1.43 10.13
CA GLU A 100 0.24 -1.61 11.57
C GLU A 100 1.39 -2.43 12.17
N PHE A 101 1.86 -3.46 11.46
CA PHE A 101 3.08 -4.18 11.84
C PHE A 101 4.27 -3.22 11.99
N MET A 102 4.50 -2.36 10.98
CA MET A 102 5.61 -1.41 11.00
C MET A 102 5.47 -0.34 12.08
N PHE A 103 4.26 -0.04 12.57
CA PHE A 103 4.10 0.87 13.71
C PHE A 103 4.43 0.22 15.06
N ASN A 104 4.52 -1.10 15.12
CA ASN A 104 4.92 -1.82 16.33
C ASN A 104 6.37 -2.35 16.27
N ALA A 105 6.94 -2.50 15.07
CA ALA A 105 8.29 -2.98 14.87
C ALA A 105 9.35 -1.95 15.32
N LYS A 106 10.33 -2.41 16.09
CA LYS A 106 11.46 -1.61 16.59
C LYS A 106 12.73 -1.81 15.77
N ARG A 107 12.91 -2.98 15.18
CA ARG A 107 14.12 -3.35 14.43
C ARG A 107 13.75 -3.93 13.07
N VAL A 108 13.92 -3.14 12.02
CA VAL A 108 13.61 -3.53 10.64
C VAL A 108 14.82 -3.30 9.76
N ARG A 109 15.12 -4.27 8.90
CA ARG A 109 16.18 -4.13 7.89
C ARG A 109 15.66 -4.51 6.51
N TYR A 110 16.10 -3.76 5.52
CA TYR A 110 15.83 -4.04 4.12
C TYR A 110 17.10 -4.37 3.36
N THR A 111 17.04 -5.36 2.48
CA THR A 111 18.07 -5.63 1.48
C THR A 111 17.57 -5.38 0.07
N ASP A 112 18.39 -4.72 -0.74
CA ASP A 112 18.17 -4.51 -2.16
C ASP A 112 18.45 -5.75 -3.03
N GLN A 113 18.70 -6.92 -2.42
CA GLN A 113 18.81 -8.17 -3.16
C GLN A 113 17.47 -8.59 -3.77
N MET A 114 17.49 -9.00 -5.05
CA MET A 114 16.32 -9.48 -5.80
C MET A 114 16.04 -10.95 -5.47
N LEU A 115 15.46 -11.23 -4.31
CA LEU A 115 15.26 -12.61 -3.85
C LEU A 115 13.93 -13.23 -4.34
N TYR A 116 13.06 -12.42 -4.95
CA TYR A 116 11.79 -12.85 -5.52
C TYR A 116 11.61 -12.36 -6.96
N ARG A 117 10.93 -13.15 -7.80
CA ARG A 117 10.63 -12.83 -9.20
C ARG A 117 9.13 -12.89 -9.45
N TYR A 118 8.54 -11.77 -9.82
CA TYR A 118 7.16 -11.66 -10.27
C TYR A 118 7.04 -11.90 -11.76
N TYR A 119 6.24 -12.87 -12.16
CA TYR A 119 5.96 -13.12 -13.57
C TYR A 119 4.76 -12.28 -14.00
N LEU A 120 4.98 -11.31 -14.88
CA LEU A 120 3.87 -10.58 -15.48
C LEU A 120 3.21 -11.43 -16.57
N HIS A 121 1.92 -11.65 -16.40
CA HIS A 121 1.03 -12.25 -17.38
C HIS A 121 -0.17 -11.33 -17.60
N ASP A 122 -0.63 -11.25 -18.85
CA ASP A 122 -1.74 -10.37 -19.25
C ASP A 122 -3.06 -10.71 -18.54
N ALA A 123 -3.20 -11.96 -18.08
CA ALA A 123 -4.34 -12.44 -17.31
C ALA A 123 -4.26 -12.18 -15.78
N SER A 124 -3.28 -11.41 -15.30
CA SER A 124 -3.15 -11.15 -13.87
C SER A 124 -4.38 -10.45 -13.29
N ILE A 125 -4.78 -10.86 -12.07
CA ILE A 125 -5.98 -10.36 -11.37
C ILE A 125 -5.92 -8.83 -11.17
N SER A 126 -4.72 -8.29 -10.99
CA SER A 126 -4.44 -6.86 -10.84
C SER A 126 -4.71 -6.07 -12.12
N ASN A 127 -4.53 -6.68 -13.30
CA ASN A 127 -4.74 -6.04 -14.61
C ASN A 127 -6.15 -6.27 -15.19
N ARG A 128 -7.00 -7.03 -14.50
CA ARG A 128 -8.36 -7.30 -14.97
C ARG A 128 -9.19 -6.01 -14.94
N LYS A 129 -9.63 -5.57 -16.12
CA LYS A 129 -10.62 -4.48 -16.23
C LYS A 129 -11.92 -4.93 -15.57
N ARG A 130 -12.47 -4.05 -14.73
CA ARG A 130 -13.77 -4.21 -14.06
C ARG A 130 -14.62 -3.00 -14.44
N THR A 131 -15.88 -3.24 -14.75
CA THR A 131 -16.91 -2.21 -14.99
C THR A 131 -18.17 -2.61 -14.23
N GLY A 132 -19.12 -1.69 -14.13
CA GLY A 132 -20.41 -1.96 -13.50
C GLY A 132 -20.27 -2.33 -12.02
N GLN A 133 -21.17 -3.19 -11.55
CA GLN A 133 -21.27 -3.59 -10.15
C GLN A 133 -19.98 -4.21 -9.59
N ARG A 134 -19.26 -5.00 -10.39
CA ARG A 134 -17.98 -5.59 -9.98
C ARG A 134 -16.91 -4.55 -9.70
N ASN A 135 -16.94 -3.41 -10.40
CA ASN A 135 -16.02 -2.32 -10.12
C ASN A 135 -16.41 -1.60 -8.83
N VAL A 136 -17.70 -1.37 -8.60
CA VAL A 136 -18.22 -0.79 -7.34
C VAL A 136 -17.73 -1.60 -6.15
N GLU A 137 -17.98 -2.92 -6.16
CA GLU A 137 -17.53 -3.86 -5.12
C GLU A 137 -16.02 -3.80 -4.93
N TYR A 138 -15.27 -3.76 -6.02
CA TYR A 138 -13.81 -3.70 -5.95
C TYR A 138 -13.31 -2.38 -5.34
N GLN A 139 -13.93 -1.24 -5.66
CA GLN A 139 -13.55 0.05 -5.09
C GLN A 139 -13.88 0.17 -3.59
N ARG A 140 -14.89 -0.55 -3.09
CA ARG A 140 -15.20 -0.59 -1.65
C ARG A 140 -14.03 -1.09 -0.82
N HIS A 141 -13.18 -1.97 -1.36
CA HIS A 141 -11.94 -2.37 -0.68
C HIS A 141 -10.99 -1.20 -0.48
N TYR A 142 -10.76 -0.36 -1.49
CA TYR A 142 -9.91 0.82 -1.35
C TYR A 142 -10.50 1.88 -0.41
N LEU A 143 -11.83 2.05 -0.41
CA LEU A 143 -12.51 2.92 0.57
C LEU A 143 -12.29 2.42 2.01
N LYS A 144 -12.43 1.11 2.23
CA LYS A 144 -12.18 0.47 3.53
C LYS A 144 -10.71 0.55 3.94
N ILE A 145 -9.76 0.33 3.02
CA ILE A 145 -8.32 0.49 3.29
C ILE A 145 -8.01 1.92 3.71
N ALA A 146 -8.50 2.92 2.98
CA ALA A 146 -8.27 4.31 3.34
C ALA A 146 -8.81 4.62 4.75
N GLN A 147 -9.98 4.08 5.09
CA GLN A 147 -10.53 4.17 6.45
C GLN A 147 -9.62 3.49 7.49
N MET A 148 -9.20 2.24 7.28
CA MET A 148 -8.34 1.50 8.21
C MET A 148 -7.01 2.22 8.43
N LEU A 149 -6.40 2.79 7.39
CA LEU A 149 -5.17 3.56 7.54
C LEU A 149 -5.37 4.83 8.38
N GLU A 150 -6.53 5.50 8.28
CA GLU A 150 -6.86 6.63 9.15
C GLU A 150 -7.13 6.20 10.60
N GLU A 151 -7.75 5.04 10.81
CA GLU A 151 -7.94 4.44 12.14
C GLU A 151 -6.58 4.07 12.77
N ILE A 152 -5.68 3.45 12.00
CA ILE A 152 -4.30 3.18 12.42
C ILE A 152 -3.61 4.51 12.76
N ASN A 153 -3.71 5.54 11.91
CA ASN A 153 -3.14 6.85 12.22
C ASN A 153 -3.66 7.38 13.58
N ALA A 154 -4.96 7.30 13.84
CA ALA A 154 -5.56 7.76 15.09
C ALA A 154 -5.07 6.97 16.31
N ARG A 155 -4.90 5.65 16.19
CA ARG A 155 -4.41 4.79 17.29
C ARG A 155 -2.94 4.99 17.63
N TYR A 156 -2.12 5.37 16.65
CA TYR A 156 -0.65 5.40 16.79
C TYR A 156 -0.03 6.80 16.79
N ARG A 157 -0.78 7.86 16.45
CA ARG A 157 -0.27 9.25 16.35
C ARG A 157 0.46 9.77 17.58
N ASP A 158 0.10 9.30 18.76
CA ASP A 158 0.70 9.72 20.04
C ASP A 158 1.70 8.68 20.58
N LYS A 159 1.88 7.55 19.88
CA LYS A 159 2.75 6.43 20.27
C LYS A 159 4.03 6.37 19.46
N VAL A 160 3.96 6.76 18.19
CA VAL A 160 5.09 6.72 17.25
C VAL A 160 5.13 7.99 16.41
N LYS A 161 6.29 8.26 15.81
CA LYS A 161 6.43 9.34 14.84
C LYS A 161 5.69 8.98 13.55
N ILE A 162 4.63 9.73 13.26
CA ILE A 162 3.91 9.62 11.99
C ILE A 162 4.53 10.54 10.95
N TYR A 163 5.07 9.95 9.88
CA TYR A 163 5.72 10.69 8.80
C TYR A 163 4.73 11.21 7.74
N PRO A 164 5.02 12.33 7.05
CA PRO A 164 4.19 12.84 5.97
C PRO A 164 3.92 11.84 4.83
N ALA A 165 4.86 10.91 4.58
CA ALA A 165 4.71 9.88 3.57
C ALA A 165 3.51 8.94 3.86
N PHE A 166 3.20 8.69 5.13
CA PHE A 166 2.05 7.89 5.52
C PHE A 166 0.73 8.62 5.26
N HIS A 167 0.63 9.91 5.60
CA HIS A 167 -0.53 10.73 5.23
C HIS A 167 -0.72 10.79 3.70
N TYR A 168 0.38 10.94 2.97
CA TYR A 168 0.37 10.89 1.51
C TYR A 168 -0.21 9.56 1.00
N GLN A 169 0.17 8.43 1.62
CA GLN A 169 -0.36 7.11 1.27
C GLN A 169 -1.89 7.04 1.46
N ILE A 170 -2.43 7.49 2.60
CA ILE A 170 -3.88 7.48 2.86
C ILE A 170 -4.64 8.17 1.72
N THR A 171 -4.16 9.35 1.32
CA THR A 171 -4.78 10.11 0.22
C THR A 171 -4.57 9.43 -1.14
N ARG A 172 -3.40 8.80 -1.37
CA ARG A 172 -3.11 8.06 -2.61
C ARG A 172 -4.05 6.88 -2.81
N GLU A 173 -4.28 6.08 -1.76
CA GLU A 173 -5.21 4.94 -1.83
C GLU A 173 -6.63 5.41 -2.13
N ALA A 174 -7.10 6.50 -1.51
CA ALA A 174 -8.41 7.09 -1.81
C ALA A 174 -8.49 7.70 -3.23
N LEU A 175 -7.41 8.30 -3.72
CA LEU A 175 -7.33 8.82 -5.09
C LEU A 175 -7.48 7.72 -6.13
N SER A 176 -7.09 6.46 -5.84
CA SER A 176 -7.29 5.34 -6.77
C SER A 176 -8.77 5.18 -7.15
N VAL A 177 -9.68 5.33 -6.18
CA VAL A 177 -11.14 5.28 -6.37
C VAL A 177 -11.61 6.43 -7.27
N CYS A 178 -11.05 7.64 -7.11
CA CYS A 178 -11.38 8.79 -7.96
C CYS A 178 -11.02 8.52 -9.43
N HIS A 179 -9.89 7.86 -9.69
CA HIS A 179 -9.49 7.48 -11.04
C HIS A 179 -10.40 6.39 -11.62
N SER A 180 -10.84 5.44 -10.79
CA SER A 180 -11.81 4.40 -11.17
C SER A 180 -13.18 5.00 -11.52
N ILE A 181 -13.69 5.94 -10.71
CA ILE A 181 -14.95 6.67 -10.98
C ILE A 181 -14.92 7.34 -12.35
N ARG A 182 -13.81 8.01 -12.71
CA ARG A 182 -13.69 8.65 -14.03
C ARG A 182 -13.80 7.67 -15.19
N ARG A 183 -13.21 6.49 -15.02
CA ARG A 183 -13.05 5.50 -16.08
C ARG A 183 -14.25 4.57 -16.22
N GLU A 184 -15.21 4.65 -15.30
CA GLU A 184 -16.39 3.79 -15.30
C GLU A 184 -17.35 4.19 -16.43
N PRO A 185 -17.61 3.29 -17.40
CA PRO A 185 -18.56 3.54 -18.47
C PRO A 185 -20.02 3.51 -17.99
N GLU A 186 -20.37 2.70 -16.99
CA GLU A 186 -21.75 2.54 -16.53
C GLU A 186 -22.13 3.63 -15.54
N GLU A 187 -23.13 4.45 -15.89
CA GLU A 187 -23.54 5.59 -15.08
C GLU A 187 -24.06 5.19 -13.68
N SER A 188 -24.83 4.11 -13.59
CA SER A 188 -25.33 3.58 -12.31
C SER A 188 -24.18 3.19 -11.37
N ALA A 189 -23.18 2.47 -11.88
CA ALA A 189 -22.00 2.08 -11.12
C ALA A 189 -21.13 3.28 -10.74
N ARG A 190 -20.99 4.26 -11.64
CA ARG A 190 -20.30 5.52 -11.35
C ARG A 190 -20.97 6.27 -10.19
N GLN A 191 -22.30 6.39 -10.21
CA GLN A 191 -23.05 7.04 -9.14
C GLN A 191 -22.98 6.26 -7.83
N ALA A 192 -23.01 4.92 -7.87
CA ALA A 192 -22.83 4.09 -6.69
C ALA A 192 -21.47 4.31 -6.02
N MET A 193 -20.37 4.35 -6.79
CA MET A 193 -19.04 4.64 -6.25
C MET A 193 -18.93 6.06 -5.68
N ILE A 194 -19.56 7.05 -6.32
CA ILE A 194 -19.62 8.42 -5.79
C ILE A 194 -20.37 8.42 -4.46
N ALA A 195 -21.53 7.77 -4.37
CA ALA A 195 -22.31 7.65 -3.14
C ALA A 195 -21.49 6.99 -2.02
N ASP A 196 -20.83 5.86 -2.30
CA ASP A 196 -19.95 5.17 -1.35
C ASP A 196 -18.80 6.07 -0.86
N LEU A 197 -18.17 6.85 -1.74
CA LEU A 197 -17.09 7.78 -1.40
C LEU A 197 -17.55 8.89 -0.44
N PHE A 198 -18.79 9.37 -0.58
CA PHE A 198 -19.37 10.36 0.33
C PHE A 198 -19.84 9.73 1.64
N ALA A 199 -20.52 8.57 1.58
CA ALA A 199 -21.01 7.83 2.74
C ALA A 199 -19.87 7.44 3.68
N THR A 200 -18.75 6.97 3.13
CA THR A 200 -17.53 6.61 3.89
C THR A 200 -16.68 7.82 4.32
N GLN A 201 -17.15 9.04 4.03
CA GLN A 201 -16.43 10.31 4.27
C GLN A 201 -15.03 10.38 3.65
N THR A 202 -14.76 9.59 2.61
CA THR A 202 -13.43 9.47 1.99
C THR A 202 -12.95 10.81 1.39
N HIS A 203 -13.86 11.63 0.87
CA HIS A 203 -13.57 13.02 0.47
C HIS A 203 -12.94 13.87 1.59
N LYS A 204 -13.48 13.80 2.82
CA LYS A 204 -12.92 14.50 3.99
C LYS A 204 -11.61 13.88 4.44
N ARG A 205 -11.51 12.55 4.38
CA ARG A 205 -10.28 11.82 4.69
C ARG A 205 -9.11 12.25 3.82
N MET A 206 -9.33 12.39 2.52
CA MET A 206 -8.31 12.91 1.61
C MET A 206 -7.88 14.34 1.97
N LEU A 207 -8.82 15.23 2.30
CA LEU A 207 -8.50 16.61 2.71
C LEU A 207 -7.63 16.67 3.97
N ARG A 208 -7.90 15.83 4.97
CA ARG A 208 -7.10 15.76 6.21
C ARG A 208 -5.68 15.25 5.98
N ASN A 209 -5.50 14.35 5.01
CA ASN A 209 -4.27 13.60 4.82
C ASN A 209 -3.45 14.05 3.61
N ALA A 210 -3.93 14.97 2.77
CA ALA A 210 -3.17 15.40 1.60
C ALA A 210 -1.85 16.07 2.00
N ARG A 211 -0.76 15.70 1.33
CA ARG A 211 0.60 16.24 1.55
C ARG A 211 1.28 16.59 0.24
N GLY A 212 1.93 17.76 0.20
CA GLY A 212 2.67 18.26 -0.96
C GLY A 212 1.78 18.84 -2.07
N ALA A 213 2.33 19.80 -2.82
CA ALA A 213 1.58 20.56 -3.83
C ALA A 213 0.95 19.68 -4.91
N ARG A 214 1.67 18.65 -5.39
CA ARG A 214 1.19 17.73 -6.42
C ARG A 214 -0.06 16.97 -5.98
N GLN A 215 -0.09 16.45 -4.75
CA GLN A 215 -1.23 15.69 -4.26
C GLN A 215 -2.42 16.59 -3.99
N TRP A 216 -2.19 17.79 -3.45
CA TRP A 216 -3.24 18.80 -3.28
C TRP A 216 -3.88 19.20 -4.61
N TYR A 217 -3.07 19.45 -5.65
CA TYR A 217 -3.59 19.72 -6.99
C TYR A 217 -4.47 18.57 -7.51
N GLN A 218 -3.99 17.33 -7.40
CA GLN A 218 -4.78 16.16 -7.81
C GLN A 218 -6.08 16.05 -7.02
N LEU A 219 -6.02 16.21 -5.70
CA LEU A 219 -7.18 16.13 -4.82
C LEU A 219 -8.23 17.17 -5.21
N LEU A 220 -7.86 18.44 -5.33
CA LEU A 220 -8.79 19.52 -5.67
C LEU A 220 -9.43 19.32 -7.05
N LEU A 221 -8.63 18.92 -8.05
CA LEU A 221 -9.11 18.57 -9.37
C LEU A 221 -10.17 17.46 -9.31
N TRP A 222 -9.92 16.42 -8.52
CA TRP A 222 -10.80 15.26 -8.41
C TRP A 222 -12.07 15.56 -7.63
N LEU A 223 -11.97 16.28 -6.51
CA LEU A 223 -13.14 16.73 -5.77
C LEU A 223 -14.04 17.59 -6.67
N SER A 224 -13.48 18.58 -7.38
CA SER A 224 -14.25 19.39 -8.33
C SER A 224 -15.03 18.55 -9.36
N ARG A 225 -14.43 17.46 -9.87
CA ARG A 225 -15.11 16.55 -10.81
C ARG A 225 -16.20 15.72 -10.12
N ILE A 226 -15.89 15.14 -8.98
CA ILE A 226 -16.81 14.28 -8.22
C ILE A 226 -18.04 15.07 -7.75
N TYR A 227 -17.85 16.28 -7.24
CA TYR A 227 -18.97 17.16 -6.85
C TYR A 227 -19.85 17.53 -8.05
N ARG A 228 -19.26 17.76 -9.24
CA ARG A 228 -20.04 18.01 -10.46
C ARG A 228 -20.81 16.77 -10.93
N TRP A 229 -20.23 15.58 -10.83
CA TRP A 229 -20.89 14.34 -11.23
C TRP A 229 -21.96 13.88 -10.25
N ARG A 230 -21.83 14.22 -8.97
CA ARG A 230 -22.86 13.94 -7.95
C ARG A 230 -24.17 14.69 -8.22
N ASN A 231 -24.10 15.87 -8.80
CA ASN A 231 -25.25 16.73 -9.07
C ASN A 231 -25.90 16.47 -10.44
N LYS A 232 -25.48 15.40 -11.13
CA LYS A 232 -26.07 14.91 -12.38
C LYS A 232 -26.75 13.58 -12.11
#